data_AF-A0A1H3RWS9-F1
#
_entry.id   AF-A0A1H3RWS9-F1
#
_cell.length_a   1.000
_cell.length_b   1.000
_cell.length_c   1.000
_cell.angle_alpha   90.00
_cell.angle_beta   90.00
_cell.angle_gamma   90.00
#
_symmetry.space_group_name_H-M   'P 1'
#
loop_
_entity.id
_entity.type
_entity.pdbx_description
1 polymer ?
#
loop_
_entity_poly.entity_id
_entity_poly.type
_entity_poly.pdbx_seq_one_letter_code
_entity_poly.pdbx_strand_id
1 'polypeptide(L)'
;MLKKMLIITSIMCVVLISTFLLLNQLNIGFTLGQEQEESPLTYSFDNEDYLYYLDEDGIRSAIKKGVASLDTIENFLLPVRQEEGDLADDVILAYIESPYLSILNKARETYDQFNRVISISEASNDLMDEFLPFIVRFRNNQGYVYTISFEEGEEAVQPVYEETRGNGSEKVAYFRVSDLPLDAGGNLKVSDPLNANRHLRFKVNFADYVHP
;
A
#
# COMPACT_ATOMS: atom_id res chain seq x y z
N MET A 1 -40.82 46.75 -8.57
CA MET A 1 -40.53 45.53 -9.37
C MET A 1 -39.15 44.94 -9.05
N LEU A 2 -38.09 45.76 -8.95
CA LEU A 2 -36.73 45.32 -8.60
C LEU A 2 -36.64 44.44 -7.32
N LYS A 3 -37.36 44.81 -6.25
CA LYS A 3 -37.39 44.04 -5.00
C LYS A 3 -37.94 42.61 -5.17
N LYS A 4 -38.92 42.41 -6.04
CA LYS A 4 -39.50 41.08 -6.31
C LYS A 4 -38.56 40.22 -7.15
N MET A 5 -37.81 40.83 -8.08
CA MET A 5 -36.79 40.11 -8.86
C MET A 5 -35.63 39.64 -7.97
N LEU A 6 -35.12 40.50 -7.09
CA LEU A 6 -34.04 40.14 -6.16
C LEU A 6 -34.39 38.96 -5.25
N ILE A 7 -35.63 38.90 -4.76
CA ILE A 7 -36.09 37.80 -3.91
C ILE A 7 -36.13 36.48 -4.69
N ILE A 8 -36.64 36.50 -5.91
CA ILE A 8 -36.73 35.28 -6.76
C ILE A 8 -35.34 34.78 -7.14
N THR A 9 -34.41 35.67 -7.50
CA THR A 9 -33.02 35.31 -7.81
C THR A 9 -32.32 34.69 -6.60
N SER A 10 -32.53 35.24 -5.40
CA SER A 10 -31.96 34.67 -4.16
C SER A 10 -32.46 33.25 -3.89
N ILE A 11 -33.78 33.02 -4.02
CA ILE A 11 -34.36 31.69 -3.84
C ILE A 11 -33.82 30.69 -4.87
N MET A 12 -33.70 31.09 -6.14
CA MET A 12 -33.10 30.21 -7.16
C MET A 12 -31.65 29.86 -6.87
N CYS A 13 -30.83 30.82 -6.40
CA CYS A 13 -29.45 30.55 -6.03
C CYS A 13 -29.37 29.55 -4.87
N VAL A 14 -30.22 29.69 -3.85
CA VAL A 14 -30.26 28.73 -2.73
C VAL A 14 -30.66 27.34 -3.22
N VAL A 15 -31.66 27.22 -4.08
CA VAL A 15 -32.08 25.92 -4.64
C VAL A 15 -30.96 25.29 -5.48
N LEU A 16 -30.28 26.08 -6.31
CA LEU A 16 -29.15 25.60 -7.12
C LEU A 16 -27.98 25.11 -6.25
N ILE A 17 -27.60 25.88 -5.23
CA ILE A 17 -26.54 25.51 -4.30
C ILE A 17 -26.91 24.24 -3.53
N SER A 18 -28.13 24.15 -3.01
CA SER A 18 -28.61 22.96 -2.30
C SER A 18 -28.66 21.72 -3.19
N THR A 19 -29.08 21.87 -4.44
CA THR A 19 -29.11 20.78 -5.42
C THR A 19 -27.69 20.34 -5.77
N PHE A 20 -26.77 21.29 -5.96
CA PHE A 20 -25.36 21.00 -6.21
C PHE A 20 -24.68 20.31 -5.01
N LEU A 21 -25.00 20.71 -3.78
CA LEU A 21 -24.50 20.04 -2.57
C LEU A 21 -25.06 18.62 -2.45
N LEU A 22 -26.36 18.42 -2.70
CA LEU A 22 -26.98 17.08 -2.70
C LEU A 22 -26.40 16.17 -3.79
N LEU A 23 -26.17 16.69 -5.00
CA LEU A 23 -25.56 15.91 -6.08
C LEU A 23 -24.09 15.58 -5.79
N ASN A 24 -23.35 16.47 -5.14
CA ASN A 24 -22.01 16.15 -4.67
C ASN A 24 -22.02 15.12 -3.53
N GLN A 25 -23.01 15.13 -2.63
CA GLN A 25 -23.17 14.07 -1.63
C GLN A 25 -23.50 12.70 -2.23
N LEU A 26 -24.08 12.65 -3.43
CA LEU A 26 -24.36 11.39 -4.13
C LEU A 26 -23.15 10.88 -4.94
N ASN A 27 -22.29 11.79 -5.44
CA ASN A 27 -21.06 11.42 -6.17
C ASN A 27 -19.85 11.21 -5.27
N ILE A 28 -19.80 11.88 -4.11
CA ILE A 28 -18.84 11.60 -3.05
C ILE A 28 -19.48 10.48 -2.25
N GLY A 29 -19.07 9.24 -2.53
CA GLY A 29 -19.53 8.04 -1.84
C GLY A 29 -19.70 8.31 -0.35
N PHE A 30 -20.93 8.08 0.12
CA PHE A 30 -21.41 8.36 1.46
C PHE A 30 -20.62 7.53 2.50
N THR A 31 -19.43 7.98 2.88
CA THR A 31 -18.73 7.51 4.08
C THR A 31 -19.27 8.30 5.28
N LEU A 32 -20.56 8.08 5.60
CA LEU A 32 -21.08 8.46 6.91
C LEU A 32 -20.42 7.54 7.94
N GLY A 33 -19.35 8.03 8.56
CA GLY A 33 -18.85 7.55 9.85
C GLY A 33 -18.81 6.04 10.03
N GLN A 34 -18.10 5.32 9.16
CA GLN A 34 -17.43 4.12 9.68
C GLN A 34 -16.49 4.64 10.76
N GLU A 35 -16.66 4.14 11.99
CA GLU A 35 -15.59 4.19 12.98
C GLU A 35 -14.32 3.80 12.23
N GLN A 36 -13.33 4.70 12.25
CA GLN A 36 -12.02 4.39 11.73
C GLN A 36 -11.53 3.25 12.62
N GLU A 37 -11.75 2.00 12.18
CA GLU A 37 -11.23 0.82 12.86
C GLU A 37 -9.76 1.12 13.13
N GLU A 38 -9.38 1.17 14.41
CA GLU A 38 -7.98 1.35 14.77
C GLU A 38 -7.20 0.28 14.00
N SER A 39 -6.20 0.74 13.24
CA SER A 39 -5.40 -0.18 12.44
C SER A 39 -4.85 -1.26 13.36
N PRO A 40 -4.99 -2.56 13.03
CA PRO A 40 -4.48 -3.64 13.85
C PRO A 40 -2.95 -3.73 13.83
N LEU A 41 -2.29 -2.81 13.11
CA LEU A 41 -0.85 -2.77 12.92
C LEU A 41 -0.15 -2.14 14.13
N THR A 42 0.80 -2.87 14.69
CA THR A 42 1.71 -2.38 15.73
C THR A 42 2.93 -1.76 15.06
N TYR A 43 3.19 -0.48 15.32
CA TYR A 43 4.40 0.21 14.91
C TYR A 43 5.45 0.09 16.02
N SER A 44 6.31 -0.90 15.88
CA SER A 44 7.50 -1.13 16.69
C SER A 44 8.64 -1.56 15.78
N PHE A 45 9.87 -1.21 16.15
CA PHE A 45 11.06 -1.61 15.39
C PHE A 45 12.24 -1.82 16.34
N ASP A 46 12.01 -2.67 17.34
CA ASP A 46 12.93 -2.93 18.44
C ASP A 46 13.50 -4.36 18.38
N ASN A 47 12.96 -5.23 17.51
CA ASN A 47 13.40 -6.61 17.36
C ASN A 47 14.67 -6.72 16.49
N GLU A 48 15.85 -6.78 17.13
CA GLU A 48 17.15 -6.97 16.46
C GLU A 48 17.26 -8.32 15.72
N ASP A 49 16.47 -9.33 16.08
CA ASP A 49 16.46 -10.65 15.42
C ASP A 49 15.61 -10.67 14.13
N TYR A 50 14.92 -9.57 13.81
CA TYR A 50 14.13 -9.47 12.59
C TYR A 50 15.03 -9.48 11.35
N LEU A 51 14.69 -10.31 10.36
CA LEU A 51 15.46 -10.47 9.11
C LEU A 51 15.77 -9.16 8.40
N TYR A 52 14.87 -8.19 8.46
CA TYR A 52 15.03 -6.88 7.84
C TYR A 52 15.34 -5.75 8.83
N TYR A 53 15.81 -6.09 10.03
CA TYR A 53 16.21 -5.10 11.02
C TYR A 53 17.29 -4.16 10.46
N LEU A 54 17.21 -2.89 10.85
CA LEU A 54 18.15 -1.85 10.45
C LEU A 54 18.67 -1.14 11.69
N ASP A 55 19.99 -1.12 11.85
CA ASP A 55 20.65 -0.25 12.81
C ASP A 55 20.63 1.23 12.36
N GLU A 56 21.09 2.13 13.23
CA GLU A 56 21.10 3.56 12.94
C GLU A 56 21.89 3.91 11.66
N ASP A 57 22.95 3.16 11.34
CA ASP A 57 23.76 3.36 10.14
C ASP A 57 23.02 2.91 8.88
N GLY A 58 22.30 1.79 8.93
CA GLY A 58 21.39 1.32 7.90
C GLY A 58 20.27 2.32 7.61
N ILE A 59 19.63 2.85 8.66
CA ILE A 59 18.60 3.90 8.54
C ILE A 59 19.20 5.16 7.90
N ARG A 60 20.36 5.62 8.38
CA ARG A 60 21.05 6.79 7.83
C ARG A 60 21.41 6.60 6.34
N SER A 61 21.83 5.40 5.97
CA SER A 61 22.15 5.02 4.59
C SER A 61 20.90 5.09 3.71
N ALA A 62 19.78 4.51 4.15
CA ALA A 62 18.50 4.54 3.44
C ALA A 62 18.00 6.00 3.23
N ILE A 63 18.06 6.83 4.28
CA ILE A 63 17.70 8.27 4.19
C ILE A 63 18.57 8.97 3.15
N LYS A 64 19.90 8.78 3.20
CA LYS A 64 20.83 9.40 2.27
C LYS A 64 20.56 8.96 0.82
N LYS A 65 20.27 7.68 0.60
CA LYS A 65 19.96 7.14 -0.73
C LYS A 65 18.63 7.67 -1.25
N GLY A 66 17.60 7.74 -0.41
CA GLY A 66 16.29 8.30 -0.77
C GLY A 66 16.34 9.77 -1.21
N VAL A 67 17.21 10.58 -0.59
CA VAL A 67 17.41 11.99 -0.96
C VAL A 67 18.32 12.17 -2.19
N ALA A 68 19.35 11.33 -2.34
CA ALA A 68 20.37 11.52 -3.36
C ALA A 68 20.11 10.79 -4.68
N SER A 69 19.32 9.71 -4.64
CA SER A 69 19.16 8.78 -5.75
C SER A 69 17.73 8.77 -6.28
N LEU A 70 17.62 8.56 -7.59
CA LEU A 70 16.36 8.18 -8.25
C LEU A 70 16.11 6.67 -8.18
N ASP A 71 16.92 5.92 -7.41
CA ASP A 71 16.80 4.45 -7.29
C ASP A 71 15.36 4.03 -7.08
N THR A 72 14.92 3.17 -7.98
CA THR A 72 13.55 2.70 -8.10
C THR A 72 13.33 1.47 -7.23
N ILE A 73 12.07 1.07 -7.10
CA ILE A 73 11.63 -0.17 -6.44
C ILE A 73 12.15 -1.46 -7.13
N GLU A 74 13.03 -1.35 -8.13
CA GLU A 74 13.49 -2.44 -9.01
C GLU A 74 14.07 -3.61 -8.23
N ASN A 75 14.91 -3.34 -7.22
CA ASN A 75 15.51 -4.39 -6.39
C ASN A 75 14.53 -5.06 -5.44
N PHE A 76 13.31 -4.53 -5.32
CA PHE A 76 12.26 -5.05 -4.45
C PHE A 76 11.12 -5.72 -5.23
N LEU A 77 11.18 -5.67 -6.56
CA LEU A 77 10.18 -6.31 -7.41
C LEU A 77 10.21 -7.83 -7.20
N LEU A 78 9.02 -8.40 -7.10
CA LEU A 78 8.86 -9.85 -7.03
C LEU A 78 8.83 -10.42 -8.46
N PRO A 79 9.67 -11.41 -8.77
CA PRO A 79 9.63 -12.06 -10.08
C PRO A 79 8.37 -12.91 -10.22
N VAL A 80 7.73 -12.81 -11.40
CA VAL A 80 6.59 -13.67 -11.74
C VAL A 80 7.07 -15.12 -11.85
N ARG A 81 6.43 -16.03 -11.11
CA ARG A 81 6.73 -17.46 -11.16
C ARG A 81 5.90 -18.16 -12.23
N GLN A 82 4.63 -17.81 -12.31
CA GLN A 82 3.64 -18.50 -13.12
C GLN A 82 2.48 -17.57 -13.44
N GLU A 83 2.21 -17.40 -14.72
CA GLU A 83 1.04 -16.70 -15.24
C GLU A 83 -0.03 -17.75 -15.56
N GLU A 84 -1.13 -17.77 -14.80
CA GLU A 84 -2.26 -18.65 -15.07
C GLU A 84 -3.57 -17.83 -15.19
N GLY A 85 -4.06 -17.74 -16.42
CA GLY A 85 -5.26 -16.97 -16.76
C GLY A 85 -4.99 -15.50 -17.05
N ASP A 86 -6.07 -14.77 -17.38
CA ASP A 86 -6.02 -13.38 -17.86
C ASP A 86 -5.74 -12.34 -16.74
N LEU A 87 -5.10 -12.74 -15.63
CA LEU A 87 -4.80 -11.83 -14.51
C LEU A 87 -3.51 -11.02 -14.75
N ALA A 88 -2.61 -11.53 -15.60
CA ALA A 88 -1.35 -10.86 -15.94
C ALA A 88 -1.57 -9.50 -16.63
N ASP A 89 -2.70 -9.33 -17.33
CA ASP A 89 -3.07 -8.05 -17.96
C ASP A 89 -3.52 -7.00 -16.93
N ASP A 90 -4.02 -7.45 -15.78
CA ASP A 90 -4.60 -6.60 -14.74
C ASP A 90 -3.56 -6.19 -13.67
N VAL A 91 -2.53 -7.01 -13.45
CA VAL A 91 -1.45 -6.71 -12.50
C VAL A 91 -0.26 -6.07 -13.21
N ILE A 92 0.20 -4.92 -12.73
CA ILE A 92 1.37 -4.21 -13.28
C ILE A 92 2.65 -4.78 -12.69
N LEU A 93 2.72 -4.85 -11.36
CA LEU A 93 3.89 -5.32 -10.61
C LEU A 93 3.49 -5.67 -9.18
N ALA A 94 4.34 -6.46 -8.53
CA ALA A 94 4.30 -6.70 -7.09
C ALA A 94 5.69 -6.49 -6.50
N TYR A 95 5.77 -5.98 -5.27
CA TYR A 95 7.02 -5.81 -4.54
C TYR A 95 6.83 -6.01 -3.04
N ILE A 96 7.94 -6.29 -2.37
CA ILE A 96 8.05 -6.35 -0.91
C ILE A 96 8.53 -5.00 -0.39
N GLU A 97 7.83 -4.41 0.57
CA GLU A 97 8.25 -3.17 1.22
C GLU A 97 8.98 -3.49 2.53
N SER A 98 10.29 -3.72 2.39
CA SER A 98 11.18 -3.85 3.54
C SER A 98 11.31 -2.51 4.30
N PRO A 99 11.70 -2.53 5.58
CA PRO A 99 12.06 -1.33 6.34
C PRO A 99 13.01 -0.38 5.59
N TYR A 100 13.98 -0.93 4.85
CA TYR A 100 14.90 -0.13 4.04
C TYR A 100 14.16 0.64 2.95
N LEU A 101 13.26 -0.03 2.22
CA LEU A 101 12.47 0.60 1.19
C LEU A 101 11.47 1.62 1.76
N SER A 102 10.83 1.32 2.90
CA SER A 102 9.93 2.26 3.59
C SER A 102 10.64 3.57 3.93
N ILE A 103 11.85 3.48 4.52
CA ILE A 103 12.64 4.67 4.86
C ILE A 103 13.08 5.42 3.60
N LEU A 104 13.55 4.70 2.58
CA LEU A 104 13.96 5.29 1.31
C LEU A 104 12.82 6.08 0.66
N ASN A 105 11.62 5.49 0.59
CA ASN A 105 10.41 6.12 0.04
C ASN A 105 10.00 7.34 0.87
N LYS A 106 9.94 7.23 2.20
CA LYS A 106 9.56 8.35 3.09
C LYS A 106 10.56 9.50 3.01
N ALA A 107 11.86 9.19 2.95
CA ALA A 107 12.90 10.21 2.82
C ALA A 107 12.81 10.94 1.49
N ARG A 108 12.58 10.22 0.39
CA ARG A 108 12.35 10.80 -0.94
C ARG A 108 11.11 11.68 -0.96
N GLU A 109 9.97 11.15 -0.53
CA GLU A 109 8.71 11.89 -0.53
C GLU A 109 8.82 13.18 0.28
N THR A 110 9.42 13.11 1.47
CA THR A 110 9.60 14.28 2.33
C THR A 110 10.52 15.31 1.67
N TYR A 111 11.59 14.86 1.01
CA TYR A 111 12.51 15.76 0.32
C TYR A 111 11.85 16.40 -0.90
N ASP A 112 11.12 15.64 -1.71
CA ASP A 112 10.46 16.15 -2.91
C ASP A 112 9.33 17.13 -2.57
N GLN A 113 8.56 16.87 -1.51
CA GLN A 113 7.43 17.72 -1.11
C GLN A 113 7.85 18.94 -0.27
N PHE A 114 8.81 18.77 0.64
CA PHE A 114 9.14 19.78 1.65
C PHE A 114 10.58 20.28 1.59
N ASN A 115 11.42 19.73 0.71
CA ASN A 115 12.85 20.03 0.61
C ASN A 115 13.58 19.86 1.95
N ARG A 116 13.19 18.83 2.71
CA ARG A 116 13.68 18.52 4.06
C ARG A 116 14.15 17.07 4.14
N VAL A 117 15.23 16.84 4.89
CA VAL A 117 15.72 15.49 5.23
C VAL A 117 15.09 15.04 6.55
N ILE A 118 14.52 13.84 6.59
CA ILE A 118 13.94 13.25 7.81
C ILE A 118 15.03 12.85 8.82
N SER A 119 14.67 12.84 10.09
CA SER A 119 15.57 12.33 11.15
C SER A 119 15.48 10.81 11.30
N ILE A 120 16.47 10.18 11.94
CA ILE A 120 16.44 8.73 12.23
C ILE A 120 15.23 8.36 13.09
N SER A 121 14.93 9.18 14.12
CA SER A 121 13.75 8.95 14.97
C SER A 121 12.45 9.02 14.17
N GLU A 122 12.31 10.00 13.27
CA GLU A 122 11.15 10.12 12.40
C GLU A 122 11.02 8.96 11.41
N ALA A 123 12.15 8.42 10.93
CA ALA A 123 12.18 7.25 10.06
C ALA A 123 11.77 5.98 10.81
N SER A 124 12.23 5.81 12.05
CA SER A 124 12.01 4.60 12.86
C SER A 124 10.56 4.47 13.35
N ASN A 125 9.88 5.59 13.61
CA ASN A 125 8.50 5.59 14.14
C ASN A 125 7.46 4.97 13.19
N ASP A 126 7.77 4.85 11.90
CA ASP A 126 6.86 4.31 10.88
C ASP A 126 7.20 2.86 10.51
N LEU A 127 8.24 2.28 11.12
CA LEU A 127 8.66 0.93 10.84
C LEU A 127 7.86 -0.09 11.65
N MET A 128 7.81 -1.30 11.11
CA MET A 128 7.15 -2.45 11.71
C MET A 128 8.09 -3.65 11.64
N ASP A 129 8.29 -4.32 12.77
CA ASP A 129 9.02 -5.57 12.89
C ASP A 129 8.10 -6.80 13.02
N GLU A 130 6.83 -6.61 13.42
CA GLU A 130 5.83 -7.69 13.48
C GLU A 130 5.22 -8.00 12.09
N PHE A 131 5.19 -7.02 11.17
CA PHE A 131 4.48 -7.12 9.90
C PHE A 131 5.38 -6.86 8.70
N LEU A 132 5.15 -7.61 7.62
CA LEU A 132 5.81 -7.45 6.34
C LEU A 132 4.80 -7.11 5.24
N PRO A 133 4.83 -5.89 4.69
CA PRO A 133 3.93 -5.47 3.64
C PRO A 133 4.35 -5.98 2.26
N PHE A 134 3.39 -6.53 1.53
CA PHE A 134 3.46 -6.79 0.10
C PHE A 134 2.53 -5.86 -0.64
N ILE A 135 3.05 -5.21 -1.68
CA ILE A 135 2.31 -4.23 -2.47
C ILE A 135 2.11 -4.79 -3.87
N VAL A 136 0.87 -4.75 -4.34
CA VAL A 136 0.51 -5.12 -5.71
C VAL A 136 -0.13 -3.92 -6.39
N ARG A 137 0.38 -3.57 -7.58
CA ARG A 137 -0.17 -2.50 -8.41
C ARG A 137 -1.01 -3.07 -9.53
N PHE A 138 -2.14 -2.44 -9.79
CA PHE A 138 -3.15 -2.89 -10.74
C PHE A 138 -3.38 -1.86 -11.84
N ARG A 139 -3.70 -2.35 -13.04
CA ARG A 139 -4.27 -1.53 -14.11
C ARG A 139 -5.72 -1.24 -13.79
N ASN A 140 -6.22 -0.12 -14.32
CA ASN A 140 -7.64 0.23 -14.31
C ASN A 140 -8.32 0.16 -12.92
N ASN A 141 -7.56 0.44 -11.85
CA ASN A 141 -8.07 0.50 -10.48
C ASN A 141 -8.69 -0.81 -9.94
N GLN A 142 -8.20 -1.96 -10.38
CA GLN A 142 -8.79 -3.26 -10.04
C GLN A 142 -8.38 -3.83 -8.66
N GLY A 143 -7.64 -3.10 -7.82
CA GLY A 143 -7.20 -3.58 -6.50
C GLY A 143 -8.34 -3.99 -5.55
N TYR A 144 -9.57 -3.49 -5.75
CA TYR A 144 -10.75 -3.90 -4.99
C TYR A 144 -11.29 -5.29 -5.38
N VAL A 145 -10.92 -5.80 -6.55
CA VAL A 145 -11.44 -7.07 -7.09
C VAL A 145 -10.67 -8.25 -6.54
N TYR A 146 -9.37 -8.07 -6.32
CA TYR A 146 -8.45 -9.19 -6.06
C TYR A 146 -8.12 -9.35 -4.59
N THR A 147 -7.82 -10.58 -4.18
CA THR A 147 -7.30 -10.93 -2.87
C THR A 147 -5.82 -11.29 -2.96
N ILE A 148 -5.07 -11.03 -1.88
CA ILE A 148 -3.66 -11.39 -1.79
C ILE A 148 -3.49 -12.44 -0.68
N SER A 149 -2.75 -13.50 -0.97
CA SER A 149 -2.36 -14.51 0.02
C SER A 149 -0.92 -14.94 -0.20
N PHE A 150 -0.31 -15.59 0.80
CA PHE A 150 1.03 -16.16 0.65
C PHE A 150 0.93 -17.69 0.67
N GLU A 151 1.50 -18.37 -0.34
CA GLU A 151 1.47 -19.83 -0.49
C GLU A 151 2.86 -20.45 -0.24
N GLU A 152 2.91 -21.42 0.67
CA GLU A 152 4.04 -22.32 0.87
C GLU A 152 3.58 -23.78 0.70
N GLY A 153 3.96 -24.42 -0.41
CA GLY A 153 3.47 -25.77 -0.71
C GLY A 153 1.94 -25.79 -0.89
N GLU A 154 1.24 -26.50 -0.02
CA GLU A 154 -0.23 -26.60 -0.01
C GLU A 154 -0.90 -25.65 1.01
N GLU A 155 -0.10 -24.97 1.84
CA GLU A 155 -0.60 -24.06 2.87
C GLU A 155 -0.69 -22.63 2.35
N ALA A 156 -1.76 -21.94 2.75
CA ALA A 156 -2.01 -20.54 2.40
C ALA A 156 -2.14 -19.70 3.67
N VAL A 157 -1.24 -18.74 3.82
CA VAL A 157 -1.25 -17.71 4.86
C VAL A 157 -2.06 -16.53 4.35
N GLN A 158 -2.98 -16.03 5.16
CA GLN A 158 -3.76 -14.83 4.85
C GLN A 158 -3.11 -13.60 5.50
N PRO A 159 -3.19 -12.42 4.87
CA PRO A 159 -2.74 -11.20 5.52
C PRO A 159 -3.60 -10.90 6.75
N VAL A 160 -2.97 -10.32 7.78
CA VAL A 160 -3.67 -9.85 8.98
C VAL A 160 -4.48 -8.60 8.67
N TYR A 161 -3.99 -7.79 7.74
CA TYR A 161 -4.64 -6.57 7.30
C TYR A 161 -4.41 -6.35 5.80
N GLU A 162 -5.43 -5.88 5.10
CA GLU A 162 -5.32 -5.41 3.73
C GLU A 162 -5.86 -3.99 3.63
N GLU A 163 -5.22 -3.15 2.83
CA GLU A 163 -5.75 -1.86 2.44
C GLU A 163 -5.64 -1.67 0.93
N THR A 164 -6.55 -0.87 0.38
CA THR A 164 -6.55 -0.50 -1.04
C THR A 164 -6.31 0.99 -1.15
N ARG A 165 -5.22 1.37 -1.83
CA ARG A 165 -4.76 2.75 -1.98
C ARG A 165 -4.99 3.25 -3.40
N GLY A 166 -4.89 4.58 -3.57
CA GLY A 166 -4.95 5.22 -4.88
C GLY A 166 -6.20 4.87 -5.68
N ASN A 167 -7.36 4.80 -5.02
CA ASN A 167 -8.66 4.44 -5.61
C ASN A 167 -8.65 3.09 -6.35
N GLY A 168 -7.94 2.09 -5.84
CA GLY A 168 -7.87 0.75 -6.44
C GLY A 168 -6.63 0.50 -7.31
N SER A 169 -5.74 1.48 -7.47
CA SER A 169 -4.51 1.28 -8.23
C SER A 169 -3.48 0.41 -7.49
N GLU A 170 -3.61 0.30 -6.17
CA GLU A 170 -2.67 -0.42 -5.33
C GLU A 170 -3.40 -1.15 -4.21
N LYS A 171 -2.96 -2.38 -3.91
CA LYS A 171 -3.38 -3.13 -2.73
C LYS A 171 -2.15 -3.48 -1.91
N VAL A 172 -2.23 -3.25 -0.61
CA VAL A 172 -1.18 -3.56 0.36
C VAL A 172 -1.71 -4.65 1.28
N ALA A 173 -0.95 -5.73 1.41
CA ALA A 173 -1.27 -6.86 2.27
C ALA A 173 -0.18 -7.01 3.33
N TYR A 174 -0.57 -6.91 4.60
CA TYR A 174 0.33 -7.00 5.75
C TYR A 174 0.28 -8.41 6.32
N PHE A 175 1.38 -9.14 6.18
CA PHE A 175 1.53 -10.47 6.74
C PHE A 175 2.29 -10.39 8.04
N ARG A 176 1.91 -11.20 9.02
CA ARG A 176 2.68 -11.33 10.24
C ARG A 176 3.98 -12.09 9.93
N VAL A 177 5.10 -11.55 10.37
CA VAL A 177 6.43 -12.13 10.11
C VAL A 177 6.55 -13.54 10.70
N SER A 178 5.94 -13.82 11.85
CA SER A 178 5.95 -15.16 12.47
C SER A 178 5.23 -16.23 11.67
N ASP A 179 4.36 -15.84 10.75
CA ASP A 179 3.53 -16.76 9.96
C ASP A 179 4.17 -17.01 8.58
N LEU A 180 5.27 -16.33 8.26
CA LEU A 180 5.98 -16.47 7.00
C LEU A 180 7.18 -17.41 7.12
N PRO A 181 7.40 -18.29 6.13
CA PRO A 181 8.56 -19.18 6.09
C PRO A 181 9.81 -18.45 5.58
N LEU A 182 10.38 -17.59 6.43
CA LEU A 182 11.51 -16.73 6.06
C LEU A 182 12.72 -17.50 5.49
N ASP A 183 12.95 -18.72 5.96
CA ASP A 183 14.08 -19.55 5.54
C ASP A 183 13.88 -20.25 4.18
N ALA A 184 12.64 -20.62 3.85
CA ALA A 184 12.32 -21.38 2.64
C ALA A 184 11.81 -20.49 1.48
N GLY A 185 11.23 -19.34 1.82
CA GLY A 185 10.49 -18.52 0.86
C GLY A 185 9.15 -19.13 0.49
N GLY A 186 8.51 -18.58 -0.54
CA GLY A 186 7.19 -19.02 -0.96
C GLY A 186 6.69 -18.26 -2.18
N ASN A 187 5.37 -18.13 -2.31
CA ASN A 187 4.78 -17.36 -3.38
C ASN A 187 3.74 -16.38 -2.85
N LEU A 188 3.85 -15.12 -3.28
CA LEU A 188 2.74 -14.20 -3.17
C LEU A 188 1.74 -14.53 -4.29
N LYS A 189 0.50 -14.83 -3.92
CA LYS A 189 -0.59 -15.12 -4.86
C LYS A 189 -1.59 -13.97 -4.85
N VAL A 190 -1.94 -13.53 -6.05
CA VAL A 190 -3.05 -12.61 -6.32
C VAL A 190 -4.14 -13.41 -7.01
N SER A 191 -5.38 -13.35 -6.51
CA SER A 191 -6.47 -14.15 -7.07
C SER A 191 -7.80 -13.40 -7.13
N ASP A 192 -8.63 -13.77 -8.10
CA ASP A 192 -10.03 -13.36 -8.18
C ASP A 192 -10.89 -14.30 -7.31
N PRO A 193 -11.51 -13.82 -6.22
CA PRO A 193 -12.32 -14.65 -5.34
C PRO A 193 -13.58 -15.20 -6.03
N LEU A 194 -14.00 -14.60 -7.15
CA LEU A 194 -15.15 -15.05 -7.95
C LEU A 194 -14.74 -16.04 -9.06
N ASN A 195 -13.43 -16.15 -9.37
CA ASN A 195 -12.93 -17.03 -10.42
C ASN A 195 -11.58 -17.66 -10.04
N ALA A 196 -11.64 -18.88 -9.50
CA ALA A 196 -10.45 -19.63 -9.04
C ALA A 196 -9.37 -19.86 -10.12
N ASN A 197 -9.74 -19.81 -11.41
CA ASN A 197 -8.79 -19.97 -12.51
C ASN A 197 -8.02 -18.69 -12.84
N ARG A 198 -8.39 -17.54 -12.26
CA ARG A 198 -7.70 -16.27 -12.45
C ARG A 198 -6.80 -16.00 -11.25
N HIS A 199 -5.52 -16.32 -11.38
CA HIS A 199 -4.55 -16.02 -10.34
C HIS A 199 -3.14 -15.81 -10.91
N LEU A 200 -2.33 -15.08 -10.18
CA LEU A 200 -0.93 -14.79 -10.53
C LEU A 200 -0.05 -15.08 -9.33
N ARG A 201 1.07 -15.78 -9.55
CA ARG A 201 2.03 -16.11 -8.50
C ARG A 201 3.35 -15.40 -8.72
N PHE A 202 3.84 -14.76 -7.68
CA PHE A 202 5.16 -14.15 -7.61
C PHE A 202 6.05 -14.96 -6.67
N LYS A 203 7.26 -15.30 -7.10
CA LYS A 203 8.21 -16.02 -6.26
C LYS A 203 8.79 -15.05 -5.22
N VAL A 204 8.81 -15.46 -3.96
CA VAL A 204 9.41 -14.70 -2.86
C VAL A 204 10.55 -15.52 -2.27
N ASN A 205 11.75 -14.94 -2.29
CA ASN A 205 12.90 -15.43 -1.55
C ASN A 205 13.38 -14.28 -0.64
N PHE A 206 13.10 -14.39 0.65
CA PHE A 206 13.27 -13.28 1.59
C PHE A 206 14.72 -12.79 1.69
N ALA A 207 15.69 -13.70 1.51
CA ALA A 207 17.12 -13.39 1.53
C ALA A 207 17.54 -12.40 0.43
N ASP A 208 16.81 -12.33 -0.68
CA ASP A 208 17.15 -11.44 -1.80
C ASP A 208 16.87 -9.96 -1.48
N TYR A 209 16.19 -9.67 -0.36
CA TYR A 209 15.70 -8.33 -0.01
C TYR A 209 16.30 -7.75 1.28
N VAL A 210 17.33 -8.39 1.87
CA VAL A 210 17.88 -8.02 3.19
C VAL A 210 18.58 -6.66 3.14
N HIS A 211 19.44 -6.38 2.15
CA HIS A 211 20.08 -5.06 1.95
C HIS A 211 20.51 -4.81 0.48
N PRO A 212 19.60 -4.40 -0.42
CA PRO A 212 19.90 -4.22 -1.85
C PRO A 212 20.43 -2.84 -2.30
#